data_AF-A0AAD4LZN0-F1
#
_entry.id   AF-A0AAD4LZN0-F1
#
_cell.length_a   1.000
_cell.length_b   1.000
_cell.length_c   1.000
_cell.angle_alpha   90.00
_cell.angle_beta   90.00
_cell.angle_gamma   90.00
#
_symmetry.space_group_name_H-M   'P 1'
#
loop_
_entity.id
_entity.type
_entity.pdbx_description
1 polymer ?
#
loop_
_entity_poly.entity_id
_entity_poly.type
_entity_poly.pdbx_seq_one_letter_code
_entity_poly.pdbx_strand_id
1 'polypeptide(L)'
;MDSRLPPISLVYHGFGRFRDHINDHSDGPMPAHLPDFEKAVTKFMSAMCAYYYDHEDRGITARECLNEIWKSYLGEQEFDEIKHGIIGPDGSSDGFTIGSANTMEVIVVVKNELGTTDCDGSVELAAYYTQSLESNTSQKSRKRFLFPALGILVVGAHVGFYALSFTKSTRLVALTPLLPAVIERGNEWATPALMRALEASCILRYHISKDTAEFMADRLPHPPQGDLPYINEVPTHPPSETLRFEIKVEAYQGKDFRYENRFIYGAKDKNKDWVVVKFTQKYCLPLHLFCAEKKHAPRVLGYGFVHGGWHVIVMEWIANVDREYYASKYLPRWSKDLKELVDGFHEEGFVHGDLRDANLIVPKKNPEQIMLLDFDWGGEAKSGAVYYPTARLNADLMLGENPKHLEITVTRDNLALDNTLRKMNTEIEMDED
;
A
#
# COMPACT_ATOMS: atom_id res chain seq x y z
N MET A 1 11.70 3.32 -7.41
CA MET A 1 10.77 2.49 -6.61
C MET A 1 11.10 1.04 -6.92
N ASP A 2 11.44 0.24 -5.91
CA ASP A 2 11.51 -1.20 -6.09
C ASP A 2 10.07 -1.74 -6.15
N SER A 3 9.54 -1.91 -7.38
CA SER A 3 8.19 -2.42 -7.63
C SER A 3 7.96 -3.84 -7.10
N ARG A 4 9.01 -4.50 -6.57
CA ARG A 4 8.92 -5.82 -5.97
C ARG A 4 8.53 -5.78 -4.49
N LEU A 5 8.75 -4.66 -3.80
CA LEU A 5 8.44 -4.57 -2.37
C LEU A 5 6.96 -4.20 -2.14
N PRO A 6 6.30 -4.77 -1.11
CA PRO A 6 4.96 -4.38 -0.77
C PRO A 6 4.91 -2.90 -0.38
N PRO A 7 3.82 -2.19 -0.71
CA PRO A 7 3.55 -0.84 -0.23
C PRO A 7 3.71 -0.74 1.29
N ILE A 8 4.27 0.37 1.76
CA ILE A 8 4.59 0.55 3.18
C ILE A 8 3.32 0.46 4.07
N SER A 9 2.15 0.82 3.53
CA SER A 9 0.85 0.67 4.19
C SER A 9 0.41 -0.78 4.40
N LEU A 10 0.90 -1.73 3.58
CA LEU A 10 0.68 -3.16 3.77
C LEU A 10 1.70 -3.79 4.72
N VAL A 11 2.81 -3.10 4.99
CA VAL A 11 3.85 -3.53 5.93
C VAL A 11 3.54 -3.05 7.34
N TYR A 12 3.04 -1.83 7.51
CA TYR A 12 2.60 -1.35 8.81
C TYR A 12 1.34 -0.50 8.67
N HIS A 13 0.31 -0.88 9.43
CA HIS A 13 -1.04 -0.32 9.30
C HIS A 13 -1.10 1.18 9.65
N GLY A 14 -0.25 1.66 10.56
CA GLY A 14 -0.17 3.07 10.92
C GLY A 14 0.17 3.97 9.72
N PHE A 15 0.99 3.50 8.78
CA PHE A 15 1.29 4.27 7.57
C PHE A 15 0.12 4.33 6.59
N GLY A 16 -0.71 3.29 6.55
CA GLY A 16 -1.98 3.33 5.84
C GLY A 16 -2.94 4.35 6.47
N ARG A 17 -3.08 4.33 7.81
CA ARG A 17 -3.91 5.29 8.57
C ARG A 17 -3.50 6.72 8.31
N PHE A 18 -2.21 7.00 8.30
CA PHE A 18 -1.70 8.33 7.99
C PHE A 18 -2.21 8.83 6.63
N ARG A 19 -2.19 7.97 5.61
CA ARG A 19 -2.66 8.30 4.26
C ARG A 19 -4.17 8.50 4.19
N ASP A 20 -4.93 7.61 4.83
CA ASP A 20 -6.39 7.72 4.88
C ASP A 20 -6.81 9.01 5.59
N HIS A 21 -6.12 9.36 6.68
CA HIS A 21 -6.42 10.55 7.46
C HIS A 21 -6.19 11.85 6.67
N ILE A 22 -5.10 11.93 5.89
CA ILE A 22 -4.83 13.11 5.04
C ILE A 22 -5.91 13.33 3.97
N ASN A 23 -6.49 12.25 3.45
CA ASN A 23 -7.46 12.31 2.36
C ASN A 23 -8.89 12.54 2.87
N ASP A 24 -9.32 11.80 3.89
CA ASP A 24 -10.74 11.67 4.24
C ASP A 24 -11.07 11.89 5.74
N HIS A 25 -10.12 12.34 6.58
CA HIS A 25 -10.28 12.46 8.05
C HIS A 25 -10.74 11.14 8.71
N SER A 26 -9.89 10.13 8.68
CA SER A 26 -10.15 8.78 9.22
C SER A 26 -10.04 8.69 10.75
N ASP A 27 -10.49 7.55 11.30
CA ASP A 27 -10.40 7.13 12.70
C ASP A 27 -9.01 7.37 13.36
N GLY A 28 -9.02 7.98 14.55
CA GLY A 28 -7.84 8.25 15.37
C GLY A 28 -8.22 8.97 16.67
N PRO A 29 -7.29 9.10 17.65
CA PRO A 29 -7.52 9.95 18.80
C PRO A 29 -7.83 11.38 18.34
N MET A 30 -8.93 11.95 18.79
CA MET A 30 -9.25 13.35 18.49
C MET A 30 -8.30 14.30 19.24
N PRO A 31 -8.01 15.49 18.69
CA PRO A 31 -7.19 16.47 19.38
C PRO A 31 -7.73 16.74 20.79
N ALA A 32 -6.86 16.66 21.80
CA ALA A 32 -7.21 16.95 23.18
C ALA A 32 -7.83 18.35 23.32
N HIS A 33 -7.33 19.32 22.55
CA HIS A 33 -7.94 20.64 22.39
C HIS A 33 -7.69 21.19 20.98
N LEU A 34 -8.68 21.06 20.08
CA LEU A 34 -8.54 21.47 18.67
C LEU A 34 -8.05 22.92 18.50
N PRO A 35 -8.59 23.94 19.20
CA PRO A 35 -8.08 25.31 19.06
C PRO A 35 -6.61 25.51 19.46
N ASP A 36 -6.12 24.75 20.45
CA ASP A 36 -4.71 24.85 20.87
C ASP A 36 -3.80 24.20 19.83
N PHE A 37 -4.25 23.09 19.25
CA PHE A 37 -3.57 22.45 18.12
C PHE A 37 -3.48 23.37 16.91
N GLU A 38 -4.58 23.97 16.48
CA GLU A 38 -4.58 24.90 15.34
C GLU A 38 -3.64 26.10 15.58
N LYS A 39 -3.62 26.61 16.82
CA LYS A 39 -2.73 27.68 17.23
C LYS A 39 -1.26 27.25 17.20
N ALA A 40 -0.93 26.06 17.71
CA ALA A 40 0.42 25.51 17.70
C ALA A 40 0.91 25.27 16.27
N VAL A 41 0.06 24.75 15.38
CA VAL A 41 0.38 24.58 13.95
C VAL A 41 0.60 25.93 13.27
N THR A 42 -0.25 26.93 13.53
CA THR A 42 -0.09 28.28 12.97
C THR A 42 1.21 28.94 13.43
N LYS A 43 1.59 28.74 14.70
CA LYS A 43 2.87 29.20 15.27
C LYS A 43 4.05 28.53 14.55
N PHE A 44 4.01 27.21 14.40
CA PHE A 44 5.02 26.45 13.66
C PHE A 44 5.17 26.96 12.23
N MET A 45 4.06 27.14 11.51
CA MET A 45 4.06 27.66 10.14
C MET A 45 4.73 29.02 10.03
N SER A 46 4.34 29.94 10.94
CA SER A 46 4.92 31.28 11.01
C SER A 46 6.43 31.23 11.31
N ALA A 47 6.84 30.34 12.22
CA ALA A 47 8.24 30.17 12.59
C ALA A 47 9.08 29.60 11.44
N MET A 48 8.58 28.63 10.69
CA MET A 48 9.34 28.05 9.56
C MET A 48 9.44 28.99 8.36
N CYS A 49 8.58 30.01 8.28
CA CYS A 49 8.69 31.09 7.31
C CYS A 49 9.71 32.18 7.70
N ALA A 50 10.22 32.16 8.93
CA ALA A 50 11.22 33.13 9.37
C ALA A 50 12.59 32.84 8.71
N TYR A 51 13.38 33.91 8.61
CA TYR A 51 14.76 33.82 8.18
C TYR A 51 15.65 33.39 9.36
N TYR A 52 16.55 32.44 9.12
CA TYR A 52 17.52 31.95 10.10
C TYR A 52 18.91 32.03 9.48
N TYR A 53 19.85 32.64 10.20
CA TYR A 53 21.25 32.69 9.78
C TYR A 53 21.94 31.33 10.00
N ASP A 54 21.60 30.66 11.10
CA ASP A 54 22.11 29.35 11.46
C ASP A 54 21.02 28.29 11.36
N HIS A 55 21.39 27.12 10.85
CA HIS A 55 20.53 25.95 10.83
C HIS A 55 20.19 25.45 12.24
N GLU A 56 21.09 25.63 13.21
CA GLU A 56 20.88 25.19 14.59
C GLU A 56 19.70 25.95 15.24
N ASP A 57 19.62 27.26 15.03
CA ASP A 57 18.53 28.11 15.53
C ASP A 57 17.17 27.67 14.95
N ARG A 58 17.13 27.37 13.65
CA ARG A 58 15.92 26.83 13.02
C ARG A 58 15.57 25.46 13.61
N GLY A 59 16.56 24.59 13.81
CA GLY A 59 16.39 23.27 14.41
C GLY A 59 15.77 23.33 15.81
N ILE A 60 16.29 24.23 16.67
CA ILE A 60 15.74 24.49 18.01
C ILE A 60 14.27 24.94 17.90
N THR A 61 13.99 25.93 17.06
CA THR A 61 12.65 26.51 16.92
C THR A 61 11.64 25.50 16.37
N ALA A 62 12.04 24.72 15.35
CA ALA A 62 11.21 23.66 14.78
C ALA A 62 10.86 22.61 15.83
N ARG A 63 11.85 22.17 16.61
CA ARG A 63 11.68 21.17 17.67
C ARG A 63 10.71 21.64 18.77
N GLU A 64 10.87 22.87 19.25
CA GLU A 64 9.96 23.46 20.26
C GLU A 64 8.52 23.52 19.75
N CYS A 65 8.33 23.98 18.52
CA CYS A 65 7.01 24.07 17.90
C CYS A 65 6.37 22.69 17.67
N LEU A 66 7.14 21.69 17.23
CA LEU A 66 6.64 20.32 17.06
C LEU A 66 6.24 19.68 18.40
N ASN A 67 7.01 19.91 19.47
CA ASN A 67 6.62 19.48 20.82
C ASN A 67 5.31 20.14 21.29
N GLU A 68 5.11 21.44 21.01
CA GLU A 68 3.87 22.15 21.32
C GLU A 68 2.67 21.56 20.57
N ILE A 69 2.82 21.30 19.26
CA ILE A 69 1.80 20.66 18.43
C ILE A 69 1.41 19.31 19.02
N TRP A 70 2.37 18.46 19.34
CA TRP A 70 2.06 17.12 19.85
C TRP A 70 1.42 17.15 21.23
N LYS A 71 1.90 18.01 22.13
CA LYS A 71 1.30 18.18 23.46
C LYS A 71 -0.15 18.67 23.36
N SER A 72 -0.44 19.59 22.44
CA SER A 72 -1.81 20.07 22.22
C SER A 72 -2.75 19.01 21.63
N TYR A 73 -2.22 18.05 20.86
CA TYR A 73 -3.00 17.00 20.23
C TYR A 73 -3.21 15.78 21.14
N LEU A 74 -2.13 15.27 21.74
CA LEU A 74 -2.13 14.02 22.52
C LEU A 74 -2.37 14.25 24.03
N GLY A 75 -2.43 15.50 24.48
CA GLY A 75 -2.74 15.89 25.86
C GLY A 75 -1.65 15.48 26.86
N GLU A 76 -2.07 15.03 28.04
CA GLU A 76 -1.18 14.57 29.13
C GLU A 76 -0.63 13.14 28.93
N GLN A 77 -0.84 12.52 27.75
CA GLN A 77 -0.20 11.23 27.49
C GLN A 77 1.33 11.38 27.57
N GLU A 78 1.97 10.50 28.35
CA GLU A 78 3.42 10.48 28.54
C GLU A 78 4.13 10.05 27.26
N PHE A 79 4.37 11.00 26.37
CA PHE A 79 5.28 10.84 25.26
C PHE A 79 6.54 11.65 25.52
N ASP A 80 7.70 11.04 25.28
CA ASP A 80 8.98 11.74 25.33
C ASP A 80 8.97 12.95 24.39
N GLU A 81 9.44 14.10 24.85
CA GLU A 81 9.64 15.25 23.98
C GLU A 81 10.70 14.95 22.92
N ILE A 82 10.55 15.54 21.73
CA ILE A 82 11.62 15.57 20.74
C ILE A 82 12.81 16.27 21.39
N LYS A 83 13.94 15.56 21.45
CA LYS A 83 15.19 16.07 22.01
C LYS A 83 16.29 16.09 20.94
N HIS A 84 17.22 17.02 21.10
CA HIS A 84 18.49 16.99 20.38
C HIS A 84 19.42 15.94 20.99
N GLY A 85 20.29 15.34 20.17
CA GLY A 85 21.33 14.48 20.69
C GLY A 85 22.20 13.84 19.62
N ILE A 86 23.33 13.32 20.08
CA ILE A 86 24.32 12.61 19.28
C ILE A 86 23.81 11.18 19.03
N ILE A 87 23.76 10.76 17.78
CA ILE A 87 23.26 9.44 17.35
C ILE A 87 24.41 8.45 17.10
N GLY A 88 25.62 8.99 16.89
CA GLY A 88 26.84 8.22 16.74
C GLY A 88 28.10 9.09 16.75
N PRO A 89 29.27 8.53 16.45
CA PRO A 89 30.55 9.26 16.52
C PRO A 89 30.59 10.51 15.61
N ASP A 90 29.83 10.50 14.51
CA ASP A 90 29.93 11.51 13.45
C ASP A 90 28.61 12.24 13.13
N GLY A 91 27.56 12.11 13.96
CA GLY A 91 26.24 12.68 13.62
C GLY A 91 25.35 13.01 14.82
N SER A 92 24.72 14.19 14.76
CA SER A 92 23.66 14.65 15.65
C SER A 92 22.38 14.87 14.84
N SER A 93 21.24 14.47 15.40
CA SER A 93 19.94 14.81 14.80
C SER A 93 19.38 16.09 15.41
N ASP A 94 18.72 16.91 14.59
CA ASP A 94 17.98 18.10 15.00
C ASP A 94 16.86 17.76 16.00
N GLY A 95 16.34 16.53 15.92
CA GLY A 95 15.39 16.01 16.89
C GLY A 95 15.13 14.51 16.78
N PHE A 96 14.91 13.84 17.90
CA PHE A 96 14.37 12.47 17.91
C PHE A 96 13.63 12.16 19.21
N THR A 97 12.87 11.05 19.20
CA THR A 97 12.28 10.43 20.38
C THR A 97 12.71 8.97 20.45
N ILE A 98 12.85 8.42 21.66
CA ILE A 98 13.20 7.02 21.87
C ILE A 98 11.98 6.25 22.36
N GLY A 99 11.71 5.12 21.72
CA GLY A 99 10.63 4.22 22.06
C GLY A 99 10.98 3.21 23.14
N SER A 100 9.99 2.40 23.49
CA SER A 100 10.12 1.28 24.44
C SER A 100 11.14 0.21 24.02
N ALA A 101 11.46 0.14 22.73
CA ALA A 101 12.52 -0.72 22.19
C ALA A 101 13.94 -0.13 22.30
N ASN A 102 14.10 1.02 22.95
CA ASN A 102 15.33 1.83 22.96
C ASN A 102 15.80 2.24 21.56
N THR A 103 14.87 2.37 20.62
CA THR A 103 15.12 2.77 19.23
C THR A 103 14.39 4.07 18.91
N MET A 104 14.84 4.80 17.89
CA MET A 104 14.16 6.00 17.46
C MET A 104 12.78 5.68 16.85
N GLU A 105 11.75 6.35 17.35
CA GLU A 105 10.36 6.25 16.85
C GLU A 105 9.97 7.48 16.03
N VAL A 106 10.54 8.64 16.36
CA VAL A 106 10.44 9.85 15.55
C VAL A 106 11.84 10.43 15.34
N ILE A 107 12.10 10.89 14.11
CA ILE A 107 13.36 11.53 13.73
C ILE A 107 13.01 12.80 12.95
N VAL A 108 13.63 13.91 13.33
CA VAL A 108 13.46 15.23 12.72
C VAL A 108 14.80 15.66 12.15
N VAL A 109 14.79 16.04 10.87
CA VAL A 109 15.94 16.65 10.20
C VAL A 109 15.51 18.01 9.68
N VAL A 110 16.33 19.03 9.94
CA VAL A 110 16.05 20.43 9.64
C VAL A 110 17.17 20.99 8.76
N LYS A 111 16.78 21.60 7.64
CA LYS A 111 17.70 22.25 6.70
C LYS A 111 17.24 23.68 6.43
N ASN A 112 18.21 24.57 6.20
CA ASN A 112 17.89 25.97 5.89
C ASN A 112 17.25 26.09 4.50
N GLU A 113 17.81 25.45 3.48
CA GLU A 113 17.16 25.31 2.17
C GLU A 113 17.56 23.99 1.50
N LEU A 114 16.85 23.61 0.43
CA LEU A 114 17.16 22.41 -0.34
C LEU A 114 18.57 22.52 -0.94
N GLY A 115 19.41 21.50 -0.70
CA GLY A 115 20.77 21.44 -1.22
C GLY A 115 21.78 22.37 -0.53
N THR A 116 21.47 22.90 0.66
CA THR A 116 22.40 23.76 1.42
C THR A 116 23.44 22.99 2.24
N THR A 117 23.31 21.68 2.34
CA THR A 117 24.22 20.80 3.09
C THR A 117 24.78 19.71 2.17
N ASP A 118 25.88 19.10 2.59
CA ASP A 118 26.56 18.04 1.83
C ASP A 118 25.77 16.71 1.75
N CYS A 119 24.67 16.61 2.51
CA CYS A 119 23.78 15.45 2.52
C CYS A 119 22.32 15.86 2.36
N ASP A 120 21.55 15.00 1.70
CA ASP A 120 20.10 15.13 1.58
C ASP A 120 19.44 14.71 2.91
N GLY A 121 18.53 15.54 3.42
CA GLY A 121 17.91 15.29 4.73
C GLY A 121 17.13 13.97 4.81
N SER A 122 16.61 13.46 3.69
CA SER A 122 15.95 12.16 3.64
C SER A 122 16.95 10.99 3.81
N VAL A 123 18.17 11.15 3.31
CA VAL A 123 19.26 10.19 3.53
C VAL A 123 19.70 10.21 5.00
N GLU A 124 19.78 11.38 5.62
CA GLU A 124 20.06 11.51 7.06
C GLU A 124 19.00 10.83 7.93
N LEU A 125 17.70 11.01 7.62
CA LEU A 125 16.60 10.30 8.30
C LEU A 125 16.82 8.78 8.30
N ALA A 126 17.13 8.21 7.14
CA ALA A 126 17.37 6.78 7.02
C ALA A 126 18.65 6.32 7.74
N ALA A 127 19.71 7.13 7.71
CA ALA A 127 20.97 6.83 8.37
C ALA A 127 20.80 6.79 9.91
N TYR A 128 20.20 7.84 10.48
CA TYR A 128 19.93 7.93 11.92
C TYR A 128 19.04 6.80 12.42
N TYR A 129 18.00 6.48 11.67
CA TYR A 129 17.14 5.34 11.96
C TYR A 129 17.91 4.02 11.98
N THR A 130 18.69 3.76 10.92
CA THR A 130 19.47 2.52 10.79
C THR A 130 20.48 2.37 11.91
N GLN A 131 21.21 3.44 12.24
CA GLN A 131 22.19 3.45 13.32
C GLN A 131 21.56 3.19 14.69
N SER A 132 20.39 3.80 14.95
CA SER A 132 19.63 3.55 16.17
C SER A 132 19.22 2.09 16.29
N LEU A 133 18.73 1.47 15.22
CA LEU A 133 18.37 0.05 15.24
C LEU A 133 19.58 -0.87 15.43
N GLU A 134 20.67 -0.63 14.72
CA GLU A 134 21.87 -1.47 14.80
C GLU A 134 22.48 -1.46 16.20
N SER A 135 22.45 -0.31 16.86
CA SER A 135 23.02 -0.14 18.20
C SER A 135 22.14 -0.73 19.31
N ASN A 136 20.82 -0.78 19.10
CA ASN A 136 19.87 -1.07 20.18
C ASN A 136 19.09 -2.37 20.00
N THR A 137 19.17 -3.04 18.84
CA THR A 137 18.36 -4.24 18.55
C THR A 137 19.18 -5.44 18.09
N SER A 138 18.76 -6.61 18.56
CA SER A 138 19.32 -7.87 18.09
C SER A 138 18.84 -8.21 16.66
N GLN A 139 19.63 -8.98 15.92
CA GLN A 139 19.20 -9.52 14.62
C GLN A 139 17.93 -10.38 14.75
N LYS A 140 17.70 -11.02 15.90
CA LYS A 140 16.48 -11.81 16.17
C LYS A 140 15.25 -10.92 16.28
N SER A 141 15.36 -9.79 16.98
CA SER A 141 14.27 -8.83 17.15
C SER A 141 13.89 -8.20 15.80
N ARG A 142 14.89 -7.81 15.00
CA ARG A 142 14.71 -7.26 13.63
C ARG A 142 14.08 -8.22 12.63
N LYS A 143 14.06 -9.53 12.92
CA LYS A 143 13.32 -10.51 12.12
C LYS A 143 11.86 -10.67 12.55
N ARG A 144 11.50 -10.23 13.76
CA ARG A 144 10.15 -10.38 14.33
C ARG A 144 9.34 -9.08 14.22
N PHE A 145 9.99 -7.94 14.36
CA PHE A 145 9.34 -6.64 14.38
C PHE A 145 9.98 -5.68 13.40
N LEU A 146 9.13 -4.83 12.84
CA LEU A 146 9.44 -3.91 11.75
C LEU A 146 10.02 -2.58 12.21
N PHE A 147 9.95 -2.29 13.52
CA PHE A 147 10.38 -1.03 14.13
C PHE A 147 9.92 0.21 13.35
N PRO A 148 8.61 0.41 13.14
CA PRO A 148 8.13 1.56 12.38
C PRO A 148 8.57 2.86 13.05
N ALA A 149 8.95 3.85 12.25
CA ALA A 149 9.31 5.19 12.71
C ALA A 149 8.74 6.26 11.77
N LEU A 150 8.51 7.44 12.33
CA LEU A 150 8.10 8.64 11.62
C LEU A 150 9.33 9.53 11.37
N GLY A 151 9.61 9.83 10.10
CA GLY A 151 10.57 10.86 9.72
C GLY A 151 9.85 12.18 9.43
N ILE A 152 10.38 13.28 9.94
CA ILE A 152 9.94 14.64 9.62
C ILE A 152 11.12 15.39 9.04
N LEU A 153 10.98 15.88 7.81
CA LEU A 153 11.99 16.69 7.15
C LEU A 153 11.45 18.12 7.03
N VAL A 154 12.16 19.08 7.63
CA VAL A 154 11.88 20.50 7.49
C VAL A 154 12.96 21.12 6.63
N VAL A 155 12.59 21.76 5.52
CA VAL A 155 13.52 22.44 4.63
C VAL A 155 12.95 23.80 4.23
N GLY A 156 13.61 24.89 4.61
CA GLY A 156 13.00 26.20 4.37
C GLY A 156 11.67 26.32 5.11
N ALA A 157 10.70 26.86 4.40
CA ALA A 157 9.30 26.85 4.78
C ALA A 157 8.53 25.61 4.25
N HIS A 158 9.17 24.46 4.09
CA HIS A 158 8.52 23.23 3.62
C HIS A 158 8.72 22.06 4.59
N VAL A 159 7.72 21.18 4.67
CA VAL A 159 7.71 20.04 5.59
C VAL A 159 7.26 18.77 4.87
N GLY A 160 8.05 17.70 5.00
CA GLY A 160 7.73 16.38 4.48
C GLY A 160 7.67 15.34 5.59
N PHE A 161 6.73 14.40 5.48
CA PHE A 161 6.57 13.28 6.40
C PHE A 161 6.98 11.98 5.70
N TYR A 162 7.69 11.11 6.40
CA TYR A 162 8.28 9.90 5.87
C TYR A 162 7.98 8.70 6.77
N ALA A 163 7.70 7.56 6.15
CA ALA A 163 7.63 6.27 6.81
C ALA A 163 9.01 5.62 6.78
N LEU A 164 9.48 5.20 7.96
CA LEU A 164 10.68 4.41 8.16
C LEU A 164 10.29 3.05 8.72
N SER A 165 10.86 1.99 8.17
CA SER A 165 10.66 0.63 8.70
C SER A 165 11.82 -0.27 8.31
N PHE A 166 12.12 -1.26 9.14
CA PHE A 166 13.19 -2.21 8.93
C PHE A 166 12.60 -3.56 8.53
N THR A 167 12.87 -3.97 7.29
CA THR A 167 12.57 -5.33 6.81
C THR A 167 13.88 -6.11 6.65
N LYS A 168 14.37 -6.35 5.42
CA LYS A 168 15.76 -6.77 5.19
C LYS A 168 16.75 -5.62 5.25
N SER A 169 16.28 -4.42 4.96
CA SER A 169 17.02 -3.15 5.02
C SER A 169 16.08 -2.04 5.46
N THR A 170 16.64 -0.88 5.79
CA THR A 170 15.85 0.33 6.04
C THR A 170 15.06 0.72 4.79
N ARG A 171 13.75 0.82 4.95
CA ARG A 171 12.83 1.37 3.97
C ARG A 171 12.48 2.78 4.37
N LEU A 172 12.70 3.72 3.45
CA LEU A 172 12.27 5.11 3.56
C LEU A 172 11.26 5.39 2.45
N VAL A 173 10.06 5.81 2.83
CA VAL A 173 8.98 6.11 1.88
C VAL A 173 8.35 7.44 2.26
N ALA A 174 8.33 8.40 1.34
CA ALA A 174 7.59 9.65 1.53
C ALA A 174 6.09 9.36 1.73
N LEU A 175 5.53 9.87 2.81
CA LEU A 175 4.09 9.83 3.11
C LEU A 175 3.37 11.07 2.55
N THR A 176 4.08 12.19 2.46
CA THR A 176 3.62 13.43 1.82
C THR A 176 4.68 13.95 0.85
N PRO A 177 4.32 14.79 -0.15
CA PRO A 177 5.27 15.71 -0.73
C PRO A 177 5.77 16.71 0.33
N LEU A 178 6.74 17.56 -0.05
CA LEU A 178 7.11 18.74 0.75
C LEU A 178 5.95 19.73 0.73
N LEU A 179 5.22 19.80 1.85
CA LEU A 179 4.09 20.69 2.04
C LEU A 179 4.58 22.07 2.47
N PRO A 180 4.10 23.16 1.85
CA PRO A 180 4.48 24.51 2.24
C PRO A 180 3.86 24.89 3.59
N ALA A 181 4.68 25.47 4.46
CA ALA A 181 4.31 26.08 5.73
C ALA A 181 3.93 27.57 5.59
N VAL A 182 3.76 28.05 4.35
CA VAL A 182 3.48 29.44 4.03
C VAL A 182 2.00 29.76 4.23
N ILE A 183 1.72 30.82 4.99
CA ILE A 183 0.37 31.37 5.16
C ILE A 183 0.20 32.50 4.15
N GLU A 184 -0.36 32.20 2.98
CA GLU A 184 -0.63 33.18 1.93
C GLU A 184 -2.15 33.39 1.74
N ARG A 185 -2.57 34.65 1.59
CA ARG A 185 -3.98 34.95 1.27
C ARG A 185 -4.32 34.41 -0.13
N GLY A 186 -5.32 33.54 -0.20
CA GLY A 186 -5.76 32.91 -1.45
C GLY A 186 -5.13 31.53 -1.71
N ASN A 187 -4.15 31.11 -0.91
CA ASN A 187 -3.69 29.72 -0.91
C ASN A 187 -4.54 28.89 0.06
N GLU A 188 -5.68 28.44 -0.43
CA GLU A 188 -6.66 27.70 0.38
C GLU A 188 -6.27 26.22 0.61
N TRP A 189 -5.21 25.70 -0.04
CA TRP A 189 -4.86 24.29 0.04
C TRP A 189 -3.69 23.99 0.99
N ALA A 190 -2.70 24.89 1.09
CA ALA A 190 -1.45 24.65 1.83
C ALA A 190 -1.68 24.45 3.33
N THR A 191 -2.34 25.40 3.98
CA THR A 191 -2.60 25.36 5.42
C THR A 191 -3.41 24.12 5.82
N PRO A 192 -4.58 23.82 5.18
CA PRO A 192 -5.32 22.62 5.52
C PRO A 192 -4.55 21.33 5.25
N ALA A 193 -3.73 21.27 4.19
CA ALA A 193 -2.93 20.08 3.89
C ALA A 193 -1.86 19.82 4.95
N LEU A 194 -1.12 20.87 5.38
CA LEU A 194 -0.11 20.73 6.42
C LEU A 194 -0.73 20.44 7.79
N MET A 195 -1.87 21.05 8.13
CA MET A 195 -2.61 20.74 9.35
C MET A 195 -3.02 19.26 9.41
N ARG A 196 -3.62 18.73 8.33
CA ARG A 196 -3.99 17.31 8.25
C ARG A 196 -2.78 16.38 8.33
N ALA A 197 -1.66 16.76 7.72
CA ALA A 197 -0.44 15.96 7.79
C ALA A 197 0.17 15.95 9.19
N LEU A 198 0.16 17.09 9.90
CA LEU A 198 0.60 17.17 11.30
C LEU A 198 -0.33 16.38 12.23
N GLU A 199 -1.64 16.46 12.02
CA GLU A 199 -2.63 15.65 12.74
C GLU A 199 -2.38 14.15 12.53
N ALA A 200 -2.28 13.73 11.26
CA ALA A 200 -1.95 12.35 10.91
C ALA A 200 -0.62 11.90 11.53
N SER A 201 0.35 12.80 11.65
CA SER A 201 1.66 12.52 12.27
C SER A 201 1.54 12.25 13.77
N CYS A 202 0.66 12.97 14.49
CA CYS A 202 0.36 12.72 15.90
C CYS A 202 -0.27 11.33 16.09
N ILE A 203 -1.24 10.99 15.24
CA ILE A 203 -1.93 9.69 15.26
C ILE A 203 -0.94 8.55 14.95
N LEU A 204 -0.11 8.72 13.92
CA LEU A 204 0.91 7.75 13.55
C LEU A 204 1.91 7.52 14.68
N ARG A 205 2.38 8.59 15.33
CA ARG A 205 3.28 8.51 16.49
C ARG A 205 2.66 7.73 17.63
N TYR A 206 1.40 8.01 17.96
CA TYR A 206 0.65 7.28 19.00
C TYR A 206 0.65 5.77 18.71
N HIS A 207 0.34 5.37 17.48
CA HIS A 207 0.32 3.97 17.07
C HIS A 207 1.69 3.31 17.09
N ILE A 208 2.74 3.98 16.60
CA ILE A 208 4.11 3.47 16.62
C ILE A 208 4.54 3.15 18.05
N SER A 209 4.33 4.08 18.97
CA SER A 209 4.74 3.94 20.38
C SER A 209 3.97 2.82 21.07
N LYS A 210 2.64 2.76 20.86
CA LYS A 210 1.79 1.70 21.40
C LYS A 210 2.18 0.31 20.88
N ASP A 211 2.31 0.15 19.57
CA ASP A 211 2.60 -1.15 18.95
C ASP A 211 4.00 -1.64 19.31
N THR A 212 4.98 -0.72 19.40
CA THR A 212 6.33 -1.04 19.86
C THR A 212 6.31 -1.49 21.32
N ALA A 213 5.56 -0.81 22.19
CA ALA A 213 5.41 -1.21 23.59
C ALA A 213 4.74 -2.59 23.74
N GLU A 214 3.71 -2.87 22.94
CA GLU A 214 3.04 -4.16 22.91
C GLU A 214 3.96 -5.28 22.40
N PHE A 215 4.82 -5.00 21.41
CA PHE A 215 5.86 -5.92 20.95
C PHE A 215 6.89 -6.20 22.04
N MET A 216 7.38 -5.16 22.72
CA MET A 216 8.36 -5.31 23.79
C MET A 216 7.80 -6.07 24.99
N ALA A 217 6.49 -6.01 25.21
CA ALA A 217 5.77 -6.83 26.18
C ALA A 217 5.48 -8.28 25.70
N ASP A 218 5.91 -8.66 24.49
CA ASP A 218 5.69 -9.95 23.81
C ASP A 218 4.20 -10.33 23.68
N ARG A 219 3.31 -9.33 23.57
CA ARG A 219 1.85 -9.53 23.52
C ARG A 219 1.28 -9.70 22.11
N LEU A 220 2.05 -9.34 21.08
CA LEU A 220 1.63 -9.44 19.69
C LEU A 220 2.24 -10.72 19.03
N PRO A 221 1.49 -11.45 18.19
CA PRO A 221 2.03 -12.57 17.42
C PRO A 221 2.91 -12.04 16.27
N HIS A 222 4.19 -12.42 16.26
CA HIS A 222 5.17 -11.91 15.29
C HIS A 222 5.78 -13.04 14.45
N PRO A 223 5.09 -13.52 13.40
CA PRO A 223 5.75 -14.35 12.41
C PRO A 223 6.83 -13.51 11.70
N PRO A 224 8.02 -14.06 11.45
CA PRO A 224 9.01 -13.38 10.63
C PRO A 224 8.48 -13.26 9.20
N GLN A 225 8.01 -12.08 8.82
CA GLN A 225 7.44 -11.83 7.48
C GLN A 225 8.42 -11.15 6.51
N GLY A 226 9.54 -10.61 7.00
CA GLY A 226 10.58 -10.03 6.13
C GLY A 226 10.03 -8.91 5.24
N ASP A 227 10.11 -9.07 3.92
CA ASP A 227 9.58 -8.12 2.93
C ASP A 227 8.14 -8.45 2.48
N LEU A 228 7.37 -9.24 3.24
CA LEU A 228 5.99 -9.59 2.91
C LEU A 228 5.00 -8.66 3.65
N PRO A 229 3.76 -8.50 3.14
CA PRO A 229 2.70 -7.80 3.86
C PRO A 229 2.47 -8.39 5.26
N TYR A 230 2.17 -7.51 6.23
CA TYR A 230 1.89 -7.87 7.62
C TYR A 230 0.40 -8.07 7.93
N ILE A 231 -0.44 -8.03 6.90
CA ILE A 231 -1.86 -8.38 7.00
C ILE A 231 -2.00 -9.90 7.03
N ASN A 232 -2.69 -10.42 8.05
CA ASN A 232 -2.83 -11.86 8.32
C ASN A 232 -4.27 -12.29 8.61
N GLU A 233 -5.23 -11.36 8.56
CA GLU A 233 -6.63 -11.68 8.77
C GLU A 233 -7.56 -10.72 8.02
N VAL A 234 -8.71 -11.26 7.61
CA VAL A 234 -9.84 -10.54 6.99
C VAL A 234 -11.15 -11.20 7.40
N PRO A 235 -12.31 -10.54 7.25
CA PRO A 235 -13.60 -11.22 7.33
C PRO A 235 -13.69 -12.35 6.28
N THR A 236 -14.34 -13.46 6.64
CA THR A 236 -14.74 -14.48 5.64
C THR A 236 -15.68 -13.89 4.61
N HIS A 237 -15.82 -14.58 3.48
CA HIS A 237 -16.83 -14.26 2.49
C HIS A 237 -17.73 -15.47 2.20
N PRO A 238 -19.04 -15.42 2.49
CA PRO A 238 -19.75 -14.31 3.15
C PRO A 238 -19.28 -14.06 4.60
N PRO A 239 -19.47 -12.84 5.14
CA PRO A 239 -18.96 -12.46 6.45
C PRO A 239 -19.69 -13.23 7.56
N SER A 240 -18.94 -14.07 8.29
CA SER A 240 -19.45 -14.86 9.40
C SER A 240 -18.41 -15.02 10.52
N GLU A 241 -17.13 -15.19 10.16
CA GLU A 241 -16.02 -15.23 11.09
C GLU A 241 -14.80 -14.49 10.51
N THR A 242 -13.70 -14.45 11.28
CA THR A 242 -12.41 -13.94 10.83
C THR A 242 -11.61 -15.06 10.18
N LEU A 243 -11.26 -14.89 8.90
CA LEU A 243 -10.32 -15.75 8.19
C LEU A 243 -8.89 -15.31 8.51
N ARG A 244 -8.14 -16.19 9.18
CA ARG A 244 -6.72 -15.99 9.47
C ARG A 244 -5.84 -16.77 8.49
N PHE A 245 -4.76 -16.14 8.05
CA PHE A 245 -3.80 -16.70 7.11
C PHE A 245 -2.38 -16.19 7.39
N GLU A 246 -1.39 -16.95 6.95
CA GLU A 246 0.01 -16.57 7.04
C GLU A 246 0.62 -16.52 5.64
N ILE A 247 1.00 -15.33 5.18
CA ILE A 247 1.66 -15.14 3.89
C ILE A 247 3.04 -15.80 3.93
N LYS A 248 3.33 -16.64 2.93
CA LYS A 248 4.57 -17.43 2.87
C LYS A 248 5.48 -17.01 1.73
N VAL A 249 4.91 -16.72 0.58
CA VAL A 249 5.65 -16.50 -0.67
C VAL A 249 4.93 -15.48 -1.54
N GLU A 250 5.70 -14.74 -2.34
CA GLU A 250 5.15 -14.04 -3.49
C GLU A 250 4.62 -15.06 -4.49
N ALA A 251 3.46 -14.80 -5.05
CA ALA A 251 2.90 -15.59 -6.14
C ALA A 251 3.07 -14.82 -7.44
N TYR A 252 3.62 -15.49 -8.45
CA TYR A 252 3.83 -14.91 -9.77
C TYR A 252 2.81 -15.48 -10.77
N GLN A 253 2.32 -14.62 -11.66
CA GLN A 253 1.56 -15.03 -12.83
C GLN A 253 2.46 -14.95 -14.08
N GLY A 254 2.40 -15.96 -14.94
CA GLY A 254 3.12 -16.02 -16.23
C GLY A 254 4.44 -16.79 -16.21
N LYS A 255 4.81 -17.39 -17.35
CA LYS A 255 5.98 -18.28 -17.53
C LYS A 255 7.33 -17.58 -17.33
N ASP A 256 7.40 -16.27 -17.52
CA ASP A 256 8.68 -15.54 -17.55
C ASP A 256 9.06 -14.80 -16.26
N PHE A 257 8.23 -14.80 -15.20
CA PHE A 257 8.52 -14.07 -13.95
C PHE A 257 8.84 -12.55 -14.16
N ARG A 258 8.50 -11.98 -15.33
CA ARG A 258 8.89 -10.61 -15.73
C ARG A 258 7.86 -9.54 -15.41
N TYR A 259 6.69 -9.89 -14.90
CA TYR A 259 5.66 -8.90 -14.56
C TYR A 259 5.93 -8.29 -13.19
N GLU A 260 5.73 -6.97 -13.09
CA GLU A 260 5.76 -6.22 -11.84
C GLU A 260 4.84 -6.89 -10.80
N ASN A 261 5.27 -6.92 -9.53
CA ASN A 261 4.54 -7.58 -8.45
C ASN A 261 3.09 -7.03 -8.38
N ARG A 262 2.10 -7.85 -8.73
CA ARG A 262 0.66 -7.53 -8.64
C ARG A 262 0.11 -7.63 -7.20
N PHE A 263 1.00 -7.71 -6.22
CA PHE A 263 0.70 -7.94 -4.81
C PHE A 263 -0.19 -9.17 -4.59
N ILE A 264 0.18 -10.26 -5.27
CA ILE A 264 -0.44 -11.57 -5.14
C ILE A 264 0.53 -12.47 -4.39
N TYR A 265 0.03 -13.19 -3.39
CA TYR A 265 0.84 -13.99 -2.49
C TYR A 265 0.22 -15.37 -2.25
N GLY A 266 1.08 -16.36 -2.10
CA GLY A 266 0.69 -17.66 -1.55
C GLY A 266 0.70 -17.60 -0.02
N ALA A 267 -0.40 -17.98 0.60
CA ALA A 267 -0.54 -18.03 2.06
C ALA A 267 -1.06 -19.40 2.52
N LYS A 268 -0.91 -19.68 3.82
CA LYS A 268 -1.54 -20.83 4.47
C LYS A 268 -2.61 -20.37 5.44
N ASP A 269 -3.79 -20.98 5.37
CA ASP A 269 -4.89 -20.72 6.30
C ASP A 269 -4.69 -21.45 7.66
N LYS A 270 -5.70 -21.37 8.55
CA LYS A 270 -5.71 -22.08 9.85
C LYS A 270 -5.56 -23.60 9.72
N ASN A 271 -6.05 -24.19 8.62
CA ASN A 271 -5.99 -25.62 8.32
C ASN A 271 -4.68 -26.03 7.61
N LYS A 272 -3.77 -25.07 7.35
CA LYS A 272 -2.52 -25.24 6.59
C LYS A 272 -2.74 -25.50 5.10
N ASP A 273 -3.95 -25.25 4.60
CA ASP A 273 -4.26 -25.30 3.18
C ASP A 273 -3.74 -24.04 2.49
N TRP A 274 -3.29 -24.21 1.24
CA TRP A 274 -2.83 -23.09 0.44
C TRP A 274 -4.02 -22.25 -0.03
N VAL A 275 -3.86 -20.94 0.09
CA VAL A 275 -4.77 -19.92 -0.42
C VAL A 275 -3.96 -18.87 -1.17
N VAL A 276 -4.64 -18.11 -2.03
CA VAL A 276 -4.08 -16.94 -2.68
C VAL A 276 -4.60 -15.70 -1.99
N VAL A 277 -3.70 -14.77 -1.65
CA VAL A 277 -4.04 -13.46 -1.08
C VAL A 277 -3.64 -12.40 -2.08
N LYS A 278 -4.59 -11.57 -2.50
CA LYS A 278 -4.35 -10.42 -3.38
C LYS A 278 -4.63 -9.12 -2.64
N PHE A 279 -3.77 -8.15 -2.87
CA PHE A 279 -3.95 -6.76 -2.44
C PHE A 279 -4.10 -5.87 -3.66
N THR A 280 -5.15 -5.04 -3.68
CA THR A 280 -5.37 -4.08 -4.78
C THR A 280 -6.14 -2.87 -4.29
N GLN A 281 -6.01 -1.73 -4.98
CA GLN A 281 -6.75 -0.51 -4.63
C GLN A 281 -8.10 -0.39 -5.35
N LYS A 282 -8.37 -1.26 -6.32
CA LYS A 282 -9.65 -1.35 -7.03
C LYS A 282 -10.01 -2.80 -7.21
N TYR A 283 -11.25 -3.16 -6.91
CA TYR A 283 -11.71 -4.53 -7.07
C TYR A 283 -13.21 -4.63 -7.28
N CYS A 284 -13.63 -5.35 -8.32
CA CYS A 284 -15.04 -5.67 -8.53
C CYS A 284 -15.39 -7.01 -7.90
N LEU A 285 -15.67 -6.99 -6.59
CA LEU A 285 -16.11 -8.20 -5.87
C LEU A 285 -17.39 -8.81 -6.48
N PRO A 286 -18.46 -8.05 -6.81
CA PRO A 286 -19.67 -8.64 -7.39
C PRO A 286 -19.42 -9.41 -8.69
N LEU A 287 -18.60 -8.88 -9.60
CA LEU A 287 -18.23 -9.56 -10.84
C LEU A 287 -17.44 -10.86 -10.58
N HIS A 288 -16.50 -10.83 -9.63
CA HIS A 288 -15.78 -12.04 -9.24
C HIS A 288 -16.76 -13.10 -8.70
N LEU A 289 -17.65 -12.73 -7.78
CA LEU A 289 -18.62 -13.66 -7.21
C LEU A 289 -19.53 -14.26 -8.29
N PHE A 290 -20.00 -13.45 -9.24
CA PHE A 290 -20.76 -13.92 -10.39
C PHE A 290 -20.00 -15.00 -11.18
N CYS A 291 -18.72 -14.75 -11.49
CA CYS A 291 -17.90 -15.70 -12.22
C CYS A 291 -17.63 -16.96 -11.40
N ALA A 292 -17.37 -16.82 -10.09
CA ALA A 292 -17.09 -17.93 -9.18
C ALA A 292 -18.32 -18.83 -8.97
N GLU A 293 -19.53 -18.28 -8.89
CA GLU A 293 -20.77 -19.03 -8.79
C GLU A 293 -20.99 -19.93 -10.02
N LYS A 294 -20.63 -19.44 -11.21
CA LYS A 294 -20.62 -20.20 -12.45
C LYS A 294 -19.41 -21.12 -12.60
N LYS A 295 -18.56 -21.22 -11.57
CA LYS A 295 -17.31 -21.98 -11.53
C LYS A 295 -16.26 -21.46 -12.54
N HIS A 296 -16.39 -20.27 -13.07
CA HIS A 296 -15.40 -19.68 -13.98
C HIS A 296 -14.44 -18.71 -13.28
N ALA A 297 -14.37 -18.72 -11.96
CA ALA A 297 -13.33 -18.02 -11.19
C ALA A 297 -13.06 -18.78 -9.89
N PRO A 298 -11.90 -18.57 -9.24
CA PRO A 298 -11.63 -19.10 -7.91
C PRO A 298 -12.68 -18.64 -6.90
N ARG A 299 -13.09 -19.51 -5.97
CA ARG A 299 -13.98 -19.10 -4.89
C ARG A 299 -13.29 -18.09 -3.95
N VAL A 300 -13.99 -17.00 -3.65
CA VAL A 300 -13.59 -16.04 -2.61
C VAL A 300 -13.86 -16.65 -1.23
N LEU A 301 -12.82 -16.73 -0.40
CA LEU A 301 -12.85 -17.24 0.96
C LEU A 301 -12.96 -16.13 2.00
N GLY A 302 -12.36 -14.97 1.69
CA GLY A 302 -12.34 -13.81 2.56
C GLY A 302 -12.18 -12.52 1.77
N TYR A 303 -12.78 -11.46 2.27
CA TYR A 303 -12.74 -10.14 1.65
C TYR A 303 -12.83 -9.06 2.71
N GLY A 304 -11.95 -8.07 2.63
CA GLY A 304 -11.95 -6.94 3.55
C GLY A 304 -11.21 -5.74 3.00
N PHE A 305 -11.25 -4.67 3.77
CA PHE A 305 -10.54 -3.43 3.51
C PHE A 305 -9.51 -3.20 4.60
N VAL A 306 -8.33 -2.74 4.21
CA VAL A 306 -7.27 -2.30 5.12
C VAL A 306 -6.81 -0.89 4.74
N HIS A 307 -6.21 -0.20 5.71
CA HIS A 307 -5.81 1.19 5.57
C HIS A 307 -4.90 1.44 4.37
N GLY A 308 -4.94 2.65 3.81
CA GLY A 308 -4.28 3.04 2.57
C GLY A 308 -5.09 2.69 1.31
N GLY A 309 -6.40 2.49 1.47
CA GLY A 309 -7.34 2.18 0.38
C GLY A 309 -7.14 0.79 -0.24
N TRP A 310 -6.72 -0.21 0.53
CA TRP A 310 -6.42 -1.54 0.01
C TRP A 310 -7.58 -2.51 0.26
N HIS A 311 -8.02 -3.16 -0.82
CA HIS A 311 -8.79 -4.38 -0.77
C HIS A 311 -7.86 -5.55 -0.46
N VAL A 312 -8.32 -6.48 0.36
CA VAL A 312 -7.65 -7.74 0.65
C VAL A 312 -8.59 -8.87 0.27
N ILE A 313 -8.16 -9.68 -0.69
CA ILE A 313 -8.96 -10.77 -1.23
C ILE A 313 -8.23 -12.07 -0.98
N VAL A 314 -8.87 -12.96 -0.23
CA VAL A 314 -8.39 -14.33 -0.01
C VAL A 314 -9.26 -15.27 -0.84
N MET A 315 -8.64 -16.02 -1.74
CA MET A 315 -9.32 -16.95 -2.64
C MET A 315 -8.66 -18.32 -2.59
N GLU A 316 -9.38 -19.34 -3.04
CA GLU A 316 -8.85 -20.69 -3.07
C GLU A 316 -7.62 -20.81 -3.99
N TRP A 317 -6.69 -21.68 -3.63
CA TRP A 317 -5.55 -22.00 -4.48
C TRP A 317 -5.96 -22.98 -5.59
N ILE A 318 -5.85 -22.56 -6.84
CA ILE A 318 -6.08 -23.42 -8.00
C ILE A 318 -4.73 -23.90 -8.54
N ALA A 319 -4.47 -25.21 -8.40
CA ALA A 319 -3.38 -25.84 -9.13
C ALA A 319 -3.73 -25.83 -10.63
N ASN A 320 -2.94 -25.12 -11.43
CA ASN A 320 -3.14 -25.00 -12.86
C ASN A 320 -2.20 -25.90 -13.67
N VAL A 321 -2.49 -26.03 -14.96
CA VAL A 321 -1.67 -26.71 -15.97
C VAL A 321 -1.39 -25.74 -17.11
N ASP A 322 -0.35 -26.05 -17.91
CA ASP A 322 -0.10 -25.32 -19.14
C ASP A 322 -1.29 -25.47 -20.07
N ARG A 323 -1.87 -24.33 -20.43
CA ARG A 323 -3.09 -24.24 -21.22
C ARG A 323 -2.85 -24.75 -22.63
N GLU A 324 -1.67 -24.46 -23.19
CA GLU A 324 -1.27 -24.83 -24.55
C GLU A 324 -1.39 -26.33 -24.77
N TYR A 325 -0.98 -27.13 -23.78
CA TYR A 325 -1.08 -28.61 -23.83
C TYR A 325 -2.52 -29.13 -24.03
N TYR A 326 -3.51 -28.38 -23.58
CA TYR A 326 -4.93 -28.77 -23.60
C TYR A 326 -5.74 -28.01 -24.66
N ALA A 327 -5.15 -27.01 -25.30
CA ALA A 327 -5.85 -26.05 -26.14
C ALA A 327 -6.45 -26.72 -27.40
N SER A 328 -5.69 -27.57 -28.10
CA SER A 328 -6.18 -28.32 -29.28
C SER A 328 -7.45 -29.14 -28.98
N LYS A 329 -7.58 -29.65 -27.76
CA LYS A 329 -8.71 -30.48 -27.35
C LYS A 329 -9.92 -29.68 -26.85
N TYR A 330 -9.69 -28.61 -26.08
CA TYR A 330 -10.75 -27.96 -25.32
C TYR A 330 -11.02 -26.51 -25.74
N LEU A 331 -10.24 -25.90 -26.63
CA LEU A 331 -10.45 -24.52 -27.07
C LEU A 331 -11.87 -24.24 -27.59
N PRO A 332 -12.53 -25.13 -28.39
CA PRO A 332 -13.91 -24.88 -28.83
C PRO A 332 -14.89 -24.76 -27.65
N ARG A 333 -14.68 -25.56 -26.60
CA ARG A 333 -15.48 -25.52 -25.38
C ARG A 333 -15.16 -24.29 -24.56
N TRP A 334 -13.89 -24.00 -24.30
CA TRP A 334 -13.47 -22.81 -23.55
C TRP A 334 -13.96 -21.53 -24.21
N SER A 335 -13.89 -21.44 -25.54
CA SER A 335 -14.38 -20.29 -26.31
C SER A 335 -15.87 -20.08 -26.12
N LYS A 336 -16.66 -21.16 -26.16
CA LYS A 336 -18.09 -21.11 -25.90
C LYS A 336 -18.38 -20.68 -24.46
N ASP A 337 -17.78 -21.36 -23.50
CA ASP A 337 -18.01 -21.12 -22.07
C ASP A 337 -17.61 -19.69 -21.68
N LEU A 338 -16.50 -19.16 -22.21
CA LEU A 338 -16.08 -17.77 -21.95
C LEU A 338 -17.02 -16.74 -22.58
N LYS A 339 -17.52 -16.97 -23.80
CA LYS A 339 -18.48 -16.05 -24.43
C LYS A 339 -19.78 -16.02 -23.65
N GLU A 340 -20.33 -17.19 -23.29
CA GLU A 340 -21.53 -17.29 -22.46
C GLU A 340 -21.34 -16.62 -21.08
N LEU A 341 -20.16 -16.76 -20.48
CA LEU A 341 -19.83 -16.10 -19.21
C LEU A 341 -19.81 -14.58 -19.34
N VAL A 342 -19.14 -14.07 -20.39
CA VAL A 342 -18.96 -12.63 -20.64
C VAL A 342 -20.29 -11.97 -20.98
N ASP A 343 -21.07 -12.58 -21.88
CA ASP A 343 -22.44 -12.14 -22.18
C ASP A 343 -23.27 -12.09 -20.90
N GLY A 344 -23.19 -13.12 -20.05
CA GLY A 344 -23.92 -13.20 -18.80
C GLY A 344 -23.60 -12.06 -17.83
N PHE A 345 -22.32 -11.69 -17.62
CA PHE A 345 -22.02 -10.58 -16.71
C PHE A 345 -22.26 -9.21 -17.36
N HIS A 346 -22.19 -9.10 -18.69
CA HIS A 346 -22.60 -7.89 -19.42
C HIS A 346 -24.11 -7.64 -19.29
N GLU A 347 -24.94 -8.69 -19.34
CA GLU A 347 -26.39 -8.61 -19.10
C GLU A 347 -26.70 -8.09 -17.68
N GLU A 348 -25.93 -8.53 -16.68
CA GLU A 348 -26.00 -8.01 -15.31
C GLU A 348 -25.48 -6.57 -15.20
N GLY A 349 -24.76 -6.08 -16.20
CA GLY A 349 -24.27 -4.71 -16.28
C GLY A 349 -22.85 -4.51 -15.77
N PHE A 350 -22.08 -5.59 -15.67
CA PHE A 350 -20.67 -5.54 -15.36
C PHE A 350 -19.82 -5.45 -16.62
N VAL A 351 -18.60 -4.95 -16.48
CA VAL A 351 -17.51 -5.07 -17.45
C VAL A 351 -16.27 -5.55 -16.70
N HIS A 352 -15.38 -6.30 -17.36
CA HIS A 352 -14.16 -6.86 -16.76
C HIS A 352 -12.93 -5.97 -16.98
N GLY A 353 -12.77 -5.42 -18.18
CA GLY A 353 -11.69 -4.51 -18.56
C GLY A 353 -10.34 -5.16 -18.87
N ASP A 354 -10.08 -6.38 -18.38
CA ASP A 354 -8.80 -7.10 -18.61
C ASP A 354 -8.97 -8.55 -19.10
N LEU A 355 -9.75 -8.78 -20.16
CA LEU A 355 -10.01 -10.12 -20.74
C LEU A 355 -8.86 -10.60 -21.64
N ARG A 356 -7.67 -10.79 -21.04
CA ARG A 356 -6.46 -11.29 -21.72
C ARG A 356 -6.13 -12.72 -21.35
N ASP A 357 -5.34 -13.35 -22.21
CA ASP A 357 -4.77 -14.68 -22.02
C ASP A 357 -4.04 -14.86 -20.67
N ALA A 358 -3.33 -13.84 -20.19
CA ALA A 358 -2.61 -13.85 -18.92
C ALA A 358 -3.53 -13.95 -17.69
N ASN A 359 -4.80 -13.59 -17.85
CA ASN A 359 -5.81 -13.64 -16.81
C ASN A 359 -6.73 -14.87 -16.95
N LEU A 360 -6.34 -15.86 -17.76
CA LEU A 360 -7.05 -17.13 -17.92
C LEU A 360 -6.20 -18.29 -17.42
N ILE A 361 -6.77 -19.15 -16.57
CA ILE A 361 -6.12 -20.36 -16.09
C ILE A 361 -6.94 -21.61 -16.38
N VAL A 362 -6.23 -22.74 -16.54
CA VAL A 362 -6.83 -24.06 -16.72
C VAL A 362 -6.58 -24.88 -15.44
N PRO A 363 -7.62 -25.29 -14.69
CA PRO A 363 -7.45 -26.10 -13.49
C PRO A 363 -6.91 -27.49 -13.82
N LYS A 364 -5.88 -27.94 -13.10
CA LYS A 364 -5.26 -29.27 -13.30
C LYS A 364 -6.25 -30.43 -13.15
N LYS A 365 -7.23 -30.29 -12.25
CA LYS A 365 -8.22 -31.34 -11.96
C LYS A 365 -9.29 -31.46 -13.04
N ASN A 366 -9.62 -30.35 -13.70
CA ASN A 366 -10.67 -30.25 -14.72
C ASN A 366 -10.13 -29.44 -15.92
N PRO A 367 -9.25 -30.03 -16.74
CA PRO A 367 -8.65 -29.31 -17.87
C PRO A 367 -9.65 -28.88 -18.95
N GLU A 368 -10.86 -29.44 -18.96
CA GLU A 368 -11.97 -29.00 -19.82
C GLU A 368 -12.59 -27.66 -19.41
N GLN A 369 -12.21 -27.15 -18.24
CA GLN A 369 -12.71 -25.90 -17.66
C GLN A 369 -11.67 -24.78 -17.83
N ILE A 370 -12.15 -23.56 -18.02
CA ILE A 370 -11.32 -22.35 -18.03
C ILE A 370 -11.85 -21.37 -16.98
N MET A 371 -10.94 -20.76 -16.24
CA MET A 371 -11.27 -19.77 -15.21
C MET A 371 -10.64 -18.42 -15.54
N LEU A 372 -11.41 -17.37 -15.26
CA LEU A 372 -11.05 -15.98 -15.36
C LEU A 372 -10.49 -15.49 -14.01
N LEU A 373 -9.46 -14.65 -14.09
CA LEU A 373 -8.79 -14.00 -12.98
C LEU A 373 -8.76 -12.48 -13.19
N ASP A 374 -8.32 -11.78 -12.14
CA ASP A 374 -7.99 -10.35 -12.16
C ASP A 374 -9.17 -9.40 -12.43
N PHE A 375 -10.00 -9.24 -11.41
CA PHE A 375 -11.20 -8.39 -11.42
C PHE A 375 -10.93 -6.94 -10.98
N ASP A 376 -9.68 -6.47 -11.05
CA ASP A 376 -9.27 -5.17 -10.47
C ASP A 376 -9.82 -3.98 -11.24
N TRP A 377 -9.97 -4.13 -12.56
CA TRP A 377 -10.49 -3.09 -13.45
C TRP A 377 -11.97 -3.28 -13.78
N GLY A 378 -12.57 -4.34 -13.26
CA GLY A 378 -13.99 -4.58 -13.42
C GLY A 378 -14.82 -3.51 -12.74
N GLY A 379 -16.06 -3.35 -13.19
CA GLY A 379 -17.00 -2.40 -12.60
C GLY A 379 -18.41 -2.55 -13.12
N GLU A 380 -19.36 -1.88 -12.47
CA GLU A 380 -20.75 -1.79 -12.90
C GLU A 380 -20.91 -0.67 -13.95
N ALA A 381 -20.97 -1.06 -15.22
CA ALA A 381 -21.24 -0.13 -16.33
C ALA A 381 -22.63 0.51 -16.23
N LYS A 382 -23.59 -0.14 -15.54
CA LYS A 382 -24.94 0.43 -15.29
C LYS A 382 -24.92 1.57 -14.27
N SER A 383 -23.96 1.59 -13.35
CA SER A 383 -23.85 2.57 -12.27
C SER A 383 -23.05 3.82 -12.67
N GLY A 384 -22.46 3.81 -13.87
CA GLY A 384 -21.67 4.89 -14.43
C GLY A 384 -20.58 4.37 -15.36
N ALA A 385 -19.82 5.29 -15.96
CA ALA A 385 -18.66 4.91 -16.77
C ALA A 385 -17.53 4.35 -15.89
N VAL A 386 -16.95 3.23 -16.32
CA VAL A 386 -15.82 2.56 -15.66
C VAL A 386 -14.54 2.92 -16.41
N TYR A 387 -13.42 3.15 -15.72
CA TYR A 387 -12.19 3.67 -16.34
C TYR A 387 -10.93 2.93 -15.90
N TYR A 388 -10.02 2.71 -16.84
CA TYR A 388 -8.67 2.24 -16.55
C TYR A 388 -7.93 3.27 -15.66
N PRO A 389 -7.16 2.82 -14.66
CA PRO A 389 -6.39 3.72 -13.80
C PRO A 389 -5.14 4.31 -14.47
N THR A 390 -4.79 3.84 -15.68
CA THR A 390 -3.57 4.24 -16.39
C THR A 390 -3.78 4.17 -17.89
N ALA A 391 -3.10 5.06 -18.62
CA ALA A 391 -3.01 4.99 -20.08
C ALA A 391 -1.96 3.98 -20.58
N ARG A 392 -1.12 3.44 -19.68
CA ARG A 392 -0.11 2.43 -20.01
C ARG A 392 -0.74 1.04 -19.98
N LEU A 393 -1.62 0.77 -20.94
CA LEU A 393 -2.26 -0.53 -21.07
C LEU A 393 -1.35 -1.53 -21.79
N ASN A 394 -1.58 -2.81 -21.53
CA ASN A 394 -0.96 -3.87 -22.30
C ASN A 394 -1.38 -3.76 -23.77
N ALA A 395 -0.48 -4.09 -24.70
CA ALA A 395 -0.74 -4.01 -26.15
C ALA A 395 -1.99 -4.80 -26.58
N ASP A 396 -2.24 -5.94 -25.93
CA ASP A 396 -3.41 -6.79 -26.19
C ASP A 396 -4.73 -6.10 -25.81
N LEU A 397 -4.71 -5.05 -24.96
CA LEU A 397 -5.88 -4.22 -24.63
C LEU A 397 -5.96 -2.93 -25.44
N MET A 398 -4.87 -2.50 -26.08
CA MET A 398 -4.90 -1.32 -26.95
C MET A 398 -5.71 -1.62 -28.22
N LEU A 399 -5.65 -2.85 -28.74
CA LEU A 399 -6.49 -3.28 -29.86
C LEU A 399 -6.31 -2.40 -31.12
N GLY A 400 -5.11 -1.81 -31.29
CA GLY A 400 -4.79 -0.89 -32.38
C GLY A 400 -5.25 0.56 -32.17
N GLU A 401 -5.90 0.88 -31.05
CA GLU A 401 -6.38 2.22 -30.72
C GLU A 401 -5.93 2.63 -29.31
N ASN A 402 -5.77 3.93 -29.07
CA ASN A 402 -5.66 4.41 -27.69
C ASN A 402 -7.10 4.58 -27.15
N PRO A 403 -7.51 3.89 -26.06
CA PRO A 403 -8.86 4.02 -25.54
C PRO A 403 -9.22 5.48 -25.32
N LYS A 404 -10.24 5.95 -26.04
CA LYS A 404 -10.77 7.30 -25.83
C LYS A 404 -11.18 7.42 -24.36
N HIS A 405 -10.55 8.37 -23.68
CA HIS A 405 -10.81 8.67 -22.27
C HIS A 405 -10.61 7.51 -21.28
N LEU A 406 -9.88 6.44 -21.65
CA LEU A 406 -9.62 5.28 -20.78
C LEU A 406 -10.88 4.54 -20.31
N GLU A 407 -12.01 4.69 -21.01
CA GLU A 407 -13.26 4.05 -20.62
C GLU A 407 -13.25 2.54 -20.92
N ILE A 408 -13.83 1.77 -20.00
CA ILE A 408 -14.03 0.32 -20.07
C ILE A 408 -15.49 0.08 -20.45
N THR A 409 -15.71 -0.59 -21.58
CA THR A 409 -17.05 -0.81 -22.14
C THR A 409 -17.24 -2.26 -22.56
N VAL A 410 -18.50 -2.69 -22.65
CA VAL A 410 -18.92 -4.00 -23.19
C VAL A 410 -18.27 -4.27 -24.56
N THR A 411 -18.27 -3.29 -25.46
CA THR A 411 -17.66 -3.43 -26.79
C THR A 411 -16.16 -3.71 -26.69
N ARG A 412 -15.45 -3.08 -25.76
CA ARG A 412 -14.02 -3.30 -25.56
C ARG A 412 -13.72 -4.65 -24.94
N ASP A 413 -14.52 -5.08 -23.96
CA ASP A 413 -14.41 -6.43 -23.39
C ASP A 413 -14.56 -7.49 -24.48
N ASN A 414 -15.58 -7.38 -25.34
CA ASN A 414 -15.81 -8.32 -26.43
C ASN A 414 -14.66 -8.34 -27.43
N LEU A 415 -14.12 -7.17 -27.78
CA LEU A 415 -12.96 -7.09 -28.69
C LEU A 415 -11.69 -7.69 -28.07
N ALA A 416 -11.46 -7.49 -26.78
CA ALA A 416 -10.34 -8.09 -26.05
C ALA A 416 -10.49 -9.62 -25.96
N LEU A 417 -11.70 -10.11 -25.68
CA LEU A 417 -11.99 -11.54 -25.64
C LEU A 417 -11.76 -12.19 -27.01
N ASP A 418 -12.31 -11.61 -28.08
CA ASP A 418 -12.15 -12.14 -29.44
C ASP A 418 -10.69 -12.21 -29.87
N ASN A 419 -9.89 -11.20 -29.54
CA ASN A 419 -8.46 -11.22 -29.83
C ASN A 419 -7.71 -12.26 -29.00
N THR A 420 -8.06 -12.42 -27.72
CA THR A 420 -7.52 -13.49 -26.87
C THR A 420 -7.80 -14.87 -27.45
N LEU A 421 -9.05 -15.14 -27.86
CA LEU A 421 -9.43 -16.42 -28.45
C LEU A 421 -8.74 -16.68 -29.81
N ARG A 422 -8.58 -15.66 -30.65
CA ARG A 422 -7.81 -15.78 -31.91
C ARG A 422 -6.34 -16.10 -31.67
N LYS A 423 -5.71 -15.44 -30.69
CA LYS A 423 -4.32 -15.71 -30.31
C LYS A 423 -4.16 -17.16 -29.85
N MET A 424 -5.04 -17.64 -28.99
CA MET A 424 -5.06 -19.03 -28.53
C MET A 424 -5.22 -20.03 -29.68
N ASN A 425 -6.02 -19.71 -30.71
CA ASN A 425 -6.17 -20.58 -31.87
C ASN A 425 -4.90 -20.61 -32.73
N THR A 426 -4.25 -19.46 -32.93
CA THR A 426 -3.02 -19.35 -33.73
C THR A 426 -1.85 -20.07 -33.07
N GLU A 427 -1.77 -20.03 -31.73
CA GLU A 427 -0.75 -20.77 -30.97
C GLU A 427 -0.86 -22.30 -31.15
N ILE A 428 -2.07 -22.84 -31.34
CA ILE A 428 -2.26 -24.28 -31.63
C ILE A 428 -1.75 -24.64 -33.01
N GLU A 429 -2.09 -23.83 -34.03
CA GLU A 429 -1.71 -24.10 -35.42
C GLU A 429 -0.19 -24.12 -35.62
N MET A 430 0.57 -23.38 -34.80
CA MET A 430 2.04 -23.34 -34.85
C MET A 430 2.73 -24.52 -34.12
N ASP A 431 2.05 -25.19 -33.18
CA ASP A 431 2.59 -26.34 -32.44
C ASP A 431 2.31 -27.69 -33.14
N GLU A 432 1.44 -27.70 -34.16
CA GLU A 432 1.12 -28.88 -34.98
C GLU A 432 1.98 -29.02 -36.25
N ASP A 433 2.79 -28.01 -36.58
CA ASP A 433 3.81 -27.97 -37.65
C ASP A 433 5.22 -28.26 -37.12
#